data_AF-A0A7R9QQ93-F1
#
_entry.id   AF-A0A7R9QQ93-F1
#
_cell.length_a   1.000
_cell.length_b   1.000
_cell.length_c   1.000
_cell.angle_alpha   90.00
_cell.angle_beta   90.00
_cell.angle_gamma   90.00
#
_symmetry.space_group_name_H-M   'P 1'
#
loop_
_entity.id
_entity.type
_entity.pdbx_description
1 polymer ?
#
loop_
_entity_poly.entity_id
_entity_poly.type
_entity_poly.pdbx_seq_one_letter_code
_entity_poly.pdbx_strand_id
1 'polypeptide(L)'
;MVYGLGSNYWGSLGLGHNDVVNSSQIIGELCHKNITQFFNGNDFVLALTQHNCIYGWSRKGKGQLGIAPKNTDALYLEPGLFDPKYIDNKTINQISCGYLHTMILTSDGCVYGWGYNMFGQLGCGPDSDIRKGDTFRVNFNPNHEIKGIYCCNYSSFAITSEGQVFSWGRNDFYDLGHNSSDNIWEPQLIEAMTGIVTICSGGRITYFLSNDGFIHFCGEYRNENNELVSEANEYNRLFEELYRLGSGAFGEMLTNYGNVCEKCKI
;
A
#
# COMPACT_ATOMS: atom_id res chain seq x y z
N MET A 1 -6.50 24.92 3.36
CA MET A 1 -5.47 25.22 2.34
C MET A 1 -4.40 24.15 2.44
N VAL A 2 -3.77 23.77 1.34
CA VAL A 2 -2.73 22.73 1.29
C VAL A 2 -1.45 23.37 0.78
N TYR A 3 -0.32 22.98 1.36
CA TYR A 3 0.98 23.50 0.99
C TYR A 3 1.98 22.38 0.69
N GLY A 4 2.88 22.64 -0.25
CA GLY A 4 4.04 21.80 -0.57
C GLY A 4 5.35 22.48 -0.16
N LEU A 5 6.30 21.69 0.34
CA LEU A 5 7.64 22.13 0.73
C LEU A 5 8.63 20.96 0.57
N GLY A 6 9.86 21.25 0.14
CA GLY A 6 10.97 20.30 0.13
C GLY A 6 11.37 19.82 -1.27
N SER A 7 11.81 18.57 -1.34
CA SER A 7 12.25 17.92 -2.59
C SER A 7 11.07 17.77 -3.56
N ASN A 8 11.28 18.13 -4.82
CA ASN A 8 10.24 18.14 -5.83
C ASN A 8 10.70 17.62 -7.20
N TYR A 9 11.82 16.91 -7.28
CA TYR A 9 12.42 16.47 -8.55
C TYR A 9 11.45 15.68 -9.45
N TRP A 10 10.46 15.03 -8.84
CA TRP A 10 9.41 14.24 -9.50
C TRP A 10 8.05 14.95 -9.58
N GLY A 11 7.98 16.24 -9.23
CA GLY A 11 6.72 16.98 -9.12
C GLY A 11 5.86 16.53 -7.94
N SER A 12 6.44 15.88 -6.92
CA SER A 12 5.73 15.33 -5.76
C SER A 12 5.04 16.39 -4.91
N LEU A 13 5.40 17.67 -5.05
CA LEU A 13 4.74 18.77 -4.34
C LEU A 13 3.46 19.25 -5.04
N GLY A 14 3.19 18.87 -6.29
CA GLY A 14 1.94 19.22 -6.97
C GLY A 14 1.82 20.71 -7.36
N LEU A 15 2.94 21.42 -7.51
CA LEU A 15 3.00 22.87 -7.70
C LEU A 15 3.02 23.32 -9.18
N GLY A 16 2.94 22.40 -10.14
CA GLY A 16 3.06 22.70 -11.58
C GLY A 16 4.48 22.81 -12.11
N HIS A 17 5.48 22.63 -11.25
CA HIS A 17 6.91 22.56 -11.58
C HIS A 17 7.59 21.48 -10.72
N ASN A 18 8.86 21.17 -11.00
CA ASN A 18 9.65 20.15 -10.30
C ASN A 18 10.91 20.70 -9.60
N ASP A 19 10.98 22.02 -9.38
CA ASP A 19 12.06 22.65 -8.64
C ASP A 19 11.90 22.44 -7.13
N VAL A 20 13.04 22.31 -6.43
CA VAL A 20 13.09 22.25 -4.97
C VAL A 20 12.50 23.53 -4.37
N VAL A 21 11.64 23.36 -3.38
CA VAL A 21 10.92 24.46 -2.74
C VAL A 21 11.39 24.59 -1.29
N ASN A 22 12.03 25.72 -0.97
CA ASN A 22 12.59 25.99 0.35
C ASN A 22 11.67 26.80 1.28
N SER A 23 10.53 27.25 0.77
CA SER A 23 9.48 27.95 1.54
C SER A 23 8.11 27.39 1.17
N SER A 24 7.21 27.27 2.14
CA SER A 24 5.88 26.68 1.94
C SER A 24 5.12 27.38 0.81
N GLN A 25 4.69 26.63 -0.21
CA GLN A 25 3.93 27.14 -1.35
C GLN A 25 2.55 26.49 -1.41
N ILE A 26 1.54 27.26 -1.80
CA ILE A 26 0.16 26.79 -1.89
C ILE A 26 0.02 25.86 -3.09
N ILE A 27 -0.58 24.69 -2.88
CA ILE A 27 -1.02 23.80 -3.96
C ILE A 27 -2.38 24.31 -4.46
N GLY A 28 -2.35 25.11 -5.52
CA GLY A 28 -3.53 25.82 -6.05
C GLY A 28 -4.72 24.90 -6.33
N GLU A 29 -4.49 23.78 -7.02
CA GLU A 29 -5.54 22.82 -7.42
C GLU A 29 -6.31 22.19 -6.25
N LEU A 30 -5.67 22.06 -5.08
CA LEU A 30 -6.29 21.48 -3.88
C LEU A 30 -6.95 22.53 -2.99
N CYS A 31 -6.80 23.82 -3.30
CA CYS A 31 -7.43 24.87 -2.51
C CYS A 31 -8.95 24.74 -2.54
N HIS A 32 -9.57 24.89 -1.37
CA HIS A 32 -11.02 24.78 -1.17
C HIS A 32 -11.64 23.41 -1.53
N LYS A 33 -10.83 22.37 -1.78
CA LYS A 33 -11.32 21.01 -2.05
C LYS A 33 -11.62 20.19 -0.78
N ASN A 34 -11.40 20.76 0.41
CA ASN A 34 -11.59 20.10 1.71
C ASN A 34 -10.91 18.72 1.75
N ILE A 35 -9.59 18.74 1.55
CA ILE A 35 -8.76 17.54 1.67
C ILE A 35 -8.81 17.03 3.11
N THR A 36 -9.08 15.74 3.27
CA THR A 36 -9.13 15.05 4.56
C THR A 36 -7.85 14.27 4.83
N GLN A 37 -7.25 13.69 3.79
CA GLN A 37 -6.09 12.80 3.91
C GLN A 37 -5.19 12.86 2.67
N PHE A 38 -3.91 12.56 2.88
CA PHE A 38 -2.91 12.33 1.83
C PHE A 38 -2.37 10.91 1.93
N PHE A 39 -2.02 10.33 0.78
CA PHE A 39 -1.44 9.00 0.68
C PHE A 39 -0.21 9.06 -0.22
N ASN A 40 0.88 8.48 0.22
CA ASN A 40 2.12 8.44 -0.54
C ASN A 40 2.33 7.01 -1.04
N GLY A 41 2.42 6.86 -2.37
CA GLY A 41 3.13 5.72 -2.94
C GLY A 41 4.62 6.02 -3.04
N ASN A 42 5.37 5.17 -3.74
CA ASN A 42 6.82 5.35 -3.86
C ASN A 42 7.19 6.65 -4.59
N ASP A 43 6.52 6.90 -5.72
CA ASP A 43 6.80 8.04 -6.61
C ASP A 43 5.54 8.87 -6.91
N PHE A 44 4.48 8.71 -6.13
CA PHE A 44 3.21 9.39 -6.36
C PHE A 44 2.49 9.77 -5.08
N VAL A 45 1.67 10.80 -5.18
CA VAL A 45 0.86 11.28 -4.06
C VAL A 45 -0.60 11.26 -4.49
N LEU A 46 -1.46 10.81 -3.57
CA LEU A 46 -2.91 10.95 -3.67
C LEU A 46 -3.43 11.85 -2.55
N ALA A 47 -4.51 12.56 -2.82
CA ALA A 47 -5.27 13.31 -1.82
C ALA A 47 -6.75 12.92 -1.90
N LEU A 48 -7.37 12.69 -0.75
CA LEU A 48 -8.80 12.41 -0.63
C LEU A 48 -9.53 13.65 -0.11
N THR A 49 -10.66 13.98 -0.74
CA THR A 49 -11.55 15.05 -0.26
C THR A 49 -12.64 14.50 0.65
N GLN A 50 -13.28 15.38 1.43
CA GLN A 50 -14.48 15.04 2.21
C GLN A 50 -15.67 14.53 1.36
N HIS A 51 -15.63 14.73 0.03
CA HIS A 51 -16.67 14.30 -0.90
C HIS A 51 -16.24 13.05 -1.69
N ASN A 52 -15.28 12.27 -1.18
CA ASN A 52 -14.77 11.04 -1.82
C ASN A 52 -14.13 11.24 -3.21
N CYS A 53 -13.63 12.45 -3.50
CA CYS A 53 -12.83 12.66 -4.71
C CYS A 53 -11.36 12.36 -4.41
N ILE A 54 -10.71 11.62 -5.31
CA ILE A 54 -9.26 11.37 -5.23
C ILE A 54 -8.55 12.26 -6.25
N TYR A 55 -7.51 12.95 -5.82
CA TYR A 55 -6.58 13.65 -6.71
C TYR A 55 -5.23 12.94 -6.69
N GLY A 56 -4.57 12.82 -7.83
CA GLY A 56 -3.25 12.17 -7.94
C GLY A 56 -2.26 12.98 -8.77
N TRP A 57 -0.99 12.97 -8.36
CA TRP A 57 0.11 13.67 -9.07
C TRP A 57 1.49 13.04 -8.81
N SER A 58 2.52 13.67 -9.37
CA SER A 58 3.93 13.27 -9.45
C SER A 58 4.26 12.35 -10.63
N ARG A 59 5.09 11.33 -10.43
CA ARG A 59 5.62 10.51 -11.52
C ARG A 59 4.53 9.65 -12.15
N LYS A 60 4.30 9.82 -13.45
CA LYS A 60 3.52 8.87 -14.24
C LYS A 60 4.40 7.70 -14.66
N GLY A 61 3.83 6.50 -14.67
CA GLY A 61 4.50 5.38 -15.34
C GLY A 61 3.60 4.21 -15.66
N LYS A 62 2.69 3.84 -14.75
CA LYS A 62 2.00 2.53 -14.79
C LYS A 62 0.50 2.58 -14.47
N GLY A 63 -0.09 3.77 -14.40
CA GLY A 63 -1.54 3.95 -14.16
C GLY A 63 -1.91 4.10 -12.69
N GLN A 64 -0.93 4.15 -11.78
CA GLN A 64 -1.11 4.22 -10.33
C GLN A 64 -1.90 5.45 -9.84
N LEU A 65 -1.94 6.51 -10.64
CA LEU A 65 -2.72 7.73 -10.35
C LEU A 65 -4.22 7.56 -10.67
N GLY A 66 -4.62 6.50 -11.36
CA GLY A 66 -6.00 6.30 -11.82
C GLY A 66 -6.44 7.25 -12.95
N ILE A 67 -5.61 8.22 -13.34
CA ILE A 67 -5.92 9.18 -14.41
C ILE A 67 -5.58 8.55 -15.77
N ALA A 68 -6.55 8.56 -16.69
CA ALA A 68 -6.37 8.07 -18.05
C ALA A 68 -5.09 8.67 -18.68
N PRO A 69 -4.20 7.84 -19.26
CA PRO A 69 -2.94 8.36 -19.74
C PRO A 69 -3.15 9.26 -20.98
N LYS A 70 -2.85 10.56 -20.85
CA LYS A 70 -2.35 11.32 -22.01
C LYS A 70 -1.07 10.63 -22.50
N ASN A 71 -0.93 10.34 -23.79
CA ASN A 71 0.11 9.50 -24.43
C ASN A 71 1.57 9.99 -24.28
N THR A 72 2.00 10.36 -23.08
CA THR A 72 3.31 10.96 -22.81
C THR A 72 3.86 10.45 -21.49
N ASP A 73 5.16 10.13 -21.45
CA ASP A 73 5.94 9.81 -20.23
C ASP A 73 6.18 11.04 -19.33
N ALA A 74 5.38 12.10 -19.48
CA ALA A 74 5.49 13.34 -18.73
C ALA A 74 5.00 13.17 -17.27
N LEU A 75 5.66 13.88 -16.35
CA LEU A 75 5.23 14.01 -14.95
C LEU A 75 3.86 14.70 -14.88
N TYR A 76 3.02 14.30 -13.92
CA TYR A 76 1.87 15.10 -13.49
C TYR A 76 2.33 16.05 -12.41
N LEU A 77 2.69 17.27 -12.79
CA LEU A 77 3.23 18.25 -11.85
C LEU A 77 2.14 18.91 -11.00
N GLU A 78 0.86 18.66 -11.31
CA GLU A 78 -0.30 19.19 -10.60
C GLU A 78 -1.29 18.08 -10.26
N PRO A 79 -2.01 18.18 -9.13
CA PRO A 79 -3.10 17.29 -8.74
C PRO A 79 -4.18 17.17 -9.81
N GLY A 80 -4.29 15.99 -10.42
CA GLY A 80 -5.38 15.67 -11.34
C GLY A 80 -6.49 14.88 -10.66
N LEU A 81 -7.75 15.19 -10.96
CA LEU A 81 -8.90 14.42 -10.47
C LEU A 81 -8.89 13.02 -11.07
N PHE A 82 -8.88 12.01 -10.20
CA PHE A 82 -9.28 10.65 -10.55
C PHE A 82 -10.81 10.62 -10.60
N ASP A 83 -11.36 10.25 -11.76
CA ASP A 83 -12.79 10.00 -11.96
C ASP A 83 -13.02 8.48 -12.02
N PRO A 84 -13.21 7.83 -10.87
CA PRO A 84 -13.56 6.43 -10.86
C PRO A 84 -15.03 6.31 -11.23
N LYS A 85 -15.33 6.33 -12.54
CA LYS A 85 -16.67 6.06 -13.08
C LYS A 85 -17.31 4.74 -12.60
N TYR A 86 -16.59 3.95 -11.80
CA TYR A 86 -16.92 2.61 -11.32
C TYR A 86 -16.88 2.44 -9.79
N ILE A 87 -16.66 3.51 -9.01
CA ILE A 87 -16.85 3.50 -7.55
C ILE A 87 -18.22 4.15 -7.24
N ASP A 88 -19.30 3.44 -7.59
CA ASP A 88 -20.71 3.86 -7.59
C ASP A 88 -21.18 4.64 -6.34
N ASN A 89 -21.01 5.96 -6.26
CA ASN A 89 -21.46 6.78 -5.12
C ASN A 89 -21.06 6.21 -3.72
N LYS A 90 -20.02 5.37 -3.65
CA LYS A 90 -19.60 4.71 -2.41
C LYS A 90 -18.66 5.62 -1.64
N THR A 91 -18.72 5.54 -0.32
CA THR A 91 -17.73 6.18 0.53
C THR A 91 -16.46 5.37 0.53
N ILE A 92 -15.31 6.04 0.48
CA ILE A 92 -14.00 5.38 0.58
C ILE A 92 -13.60 5.36 2.05
N ASN A 93 -13.55 4.17 2.63
CA ASN A 93 -13.16 3.97 4.03
C ASN A 93 -11.64 3.96 4.20
N GLN A 94 -10.90 3.44 3.21
CA GLN A 94 -9.46 3.35 3.25
C GLN A 94 -8.87 3.46 1.83
N ILE A 95 -7.71 4.09 1.72
CA ILE A 95 -6.82 4.04 0.55
C ILE A 95 -5.47 3.50 1.01
N SER A 96 -4.89 2.60 0.23
CA SER A 96 -3.53 2.10 0.45
C SER A 96 -2.73 2.17 -0.85
N CYS A 97 -1.47 2.61 -0.77
CA CYS A 97 -0.61 2.85 -1.93
C CYS A 97 0.64 1.97 -1.83
N GLY A 98 0.89 1.19 -2.88
CA GLY A 98 2.16 0.49 -3.07
C GLY A 98 3.14 1.34 -3.87
N TYR A 99 4.13 0.67 -4.49
CA TYR A 99 5.10 1.36 -5.33
C TYR A 99 4.47 1.97 -6.57
N LEU A 100 3.65 1.19 -7.28
CA LEU A 100 3.06 1.56 -8.56
C LEU A 100 1.60 1.10 -8.69
N HIS A 101 0.92 0.81 -7.59
CA HIS A 101 -0.50 0.45 -7.57
C HIS A 101 -1.17 1.07 -6.35
N THR A 102 -2.49 1.19 -6.43
CA THR A 102 -3.33 1.72 -5.37
C THR A 102 -4.50 0.79 -5.18
N MET A 103 -4.89 0.60 -3.92
CA MET A 103 -6.13 -0.05 -3.55
C MET A 103 -6.98 0.86 -2.70
N ILE A 104 -8.29 0.60 -2.73
CA ILE A 104 -9.27 1.23 -1.85
C ILE A 104 -10.22 0.19 -1.27
N LEU A 105 -10.73 0.51 -0.09
CA LEU A 105 -11.82 -0.19 0.56
C LEU A 105 -13.02 0.75 0.63
N THR A 106 -14.15 0.33 0.07
CA THR A 106 -15.40 1.10 0.10
C THR A 106 -16.28 0.74 1.30
N SER A 107 -17.25 1.59 1.61
CA SER A 107 -18.16 1.44 2.75
C SER A 107 -19.02 0.18 2.76
N ASP A 108 -19.15 -0.51 1.63
CA ASP A 108 -19.85 -1.78 1.48
C ASP A 108 -18.91 -3.00 1.54
N GLY A 109 -17.66 -2.80 1.97
CA GLY A 109 -16.66 -3.87 2.10
C GLY A 109 -16.03 -4.32 0.78
N CYS A 110 -16.33 -3.64 -0.35
CA CYS A 110 -15.69 -3.97 -1.62
C CYS A 110 -14.29 -3.37 -1.71
N VAL A 111 -13.39 -4.15 -2.32
CA VAL A 111 -12.01 -3.73 -2.57
C VAL A 111 -11.83 -3.47 -4.06
N TYR A 112 -11.22 -2.34 -4.39
CA TYR A 112 -10.89 -1.98 -5.76
C TYR A 112 -9.41 -1.63 -5.87
N GLY A 113 -8.80 -1.95 -7.01
CA GLY A 113 -7.40 -1.64 -7.28
C GLY A 113 -7.19 -1.10 -8.69
N TRP A 114 -6.13 -0.31 -8.86
CA TRP A 114 -5.68 0.15 -10.17
C TRP A 114 -4.16 0.40 -10.19
N GLY A 115 -3.60 0.46 -11.40
CA GLY A 115 -2.18 0.75 -11.63
C GLY A 115 -1.41 -0.43 -12.19
N TYR A 116 -0.18 -0.61 -11.72
CA TYR A 116 0.74 -1.64 -12.21
C TYR A 116 0.32 -3.02 -11.74
N ASN A 117 0.33 -3.99 -12.66
CA ASN A 117 -0.15 -5.35 -12.38
C ASN A 117 0.75 -6.48 -12.92
N MET A 118 2.02 -6.22 -13.25
CA MET A 118 2.88 -7.25 -13.86
C MET A 118 3.24 -8.42 -12.92
N PHE A 119 2.97 -8.28 -11.63
CA PHE A 119 3.16 -9.35 -10.64
C PHE A 119 1.84 -9.77 -9.99
N GLY A 120 0.70 -9.34 -10.54
CA GLY A 120 -0.63 -9.68 -10.02
C GLY A 120 -1.13 -8.80 -8.87
N GLN A 121 -0.54 -7.63 -8.63
CA GLN A 121 -0.86 -6.72 -7.50
C GLN A 121 -2.33 -6.30 -7.42
N LEU A 122 -3.07 -6.35 -8.51
CA LEU A 122 -4.49 -6.00 -8.55
C LEU A 122 -5.40 -7.20 -8.24
N GLY A 123 -4.86 -8.41 -8.07
CA GLY A 123 -5.60 -9.59 -7.63
C GLY A 123 -6.64 -10.07 -8.64
N CYS A 124 -6.36 -9.90 -9.93
CA CYS A 124 -7.29 -10.13 -11.03
C CYS A 124 -7.04 -11.40 -11.83
N GLY A 125 -6.01 -12.17 -11.47
CA GLY A 125 -5.58 -13.35 -12.19
C GLY A 125 -4.64 -13.03 -13.37
N PRO A 126 -3.92 -14.04 -13.86
CA PRO A 126 -2.92 -13.86 -14.93
C PRO A 126 -3.55 -13.56 -16.31
N ASP A 127 -4.81 -13.96 -16.52
CA ASP A 127 -5.52 -13.85 -17.81
C ASP A 127 -6.40 -12.59 -17.92
N SER A 128 -6.32 -11.66 -16.96
CA SER A 128 -7.16 -10.46 -16.97
C SER A 128 -6.70 -9.44 -18.02
N ASP A 129 -7.60 -9.00 -18.89
CA ASP A 129 -7.36 -7.87 -19.81
C ASP A 129 -7.67 -6.53 -19.13
N ILE A 130 -6.85 -6.15 -18.14
CA ILE A 130 -6.98 -4.84 -17.46
C ILE A 130 -6.10 -3.82 -18.19
N ARG A 131 -6.70 -2.76 -18.70
CA ARG A 131 -5.93 -1.68 -19.34
C ARG A 131 -5.30 -0.78 -18.28
N LYS A 132 -4.23 -0.12 -18.69
CA LYS A 132 -3.51 0.84 -17.83
C LYS A 132 -4.44 1.97 -17.37
N GLY A 133 -4.72 1.99 -16.07
CA GLY A 133 -5.59 2.99 -15.44
C GLY A 133 -7.03 2.54 -15.24
N ASP A 134 -7.40 1.34 -15.70
CA ASP A 134 -8.69 0.75 -15.36
C ASP A 134 -8.71 0.34 -13.89
N THR A 135 -9.90 0.48 -13.29
CA THR A 135 -10.15 0.01 -11.92
C THR A 135 -10.70 -1.40 -11.97
N PHE A 136 -10.16 -2.27 -11.11
CA PHE A 136 -10.61 -3.65 -10.97
C PHE A 136 -11.22 -3.86 -9.59
N ARG A 137 -12.35 -4.58 -9.52
CA ARG A 137 -12.91 -5.04 -8.24
C ARG A 137 -12.28 -6.37 -7.88
N VAL A 138 -11.55 -6.39 -6.78
CA VAL A 138 -10.87 -7.59 -6.29
C VAL A 138 -11.90 -8.63 -5.86
N ASN A 139 -11.72 -9.87 -6.31
CA ASN A 139 -12.57 -11.00 -5.96
C ASN A 139 -11.90 -11.85 -4.88
N PHE A 140 -12.62 -12.13 -3.80
CA PHE A 140 -12.19 -13.05 -2.75
C PHE A 140 -13.03 -14.32 -2.85
N ASN A 141 -12.39 -15.48 -2.88
CA ASN A 141 -13.08 -16.77 -3.00
C ASN A 141 -12.69 -17.73 -1.87
N PRO A 142 -13.63 -18.12 -0.97
CA PRO A 142 -15.01 -17.66 -0.89
C PRO A 142 -15.10 -16.16 -0.56
N ASN A 143 -16.29 -15.56 -0.71
CA ASN A 143 -16.48 -14.15 -0.37
C ASN A 143 -16.23 -13.92 1.13
N HIS A 144 -15.43 -12.91 1.46
CA HIS A 144 -15.19 -12.44 2.82
C HIS A 144 -15.53 -10.95 2.96
N GLU A 145 -15.94 -10.55 4.16
CA GLU A 145 -16.04 -9.13 4.52
C GLU A 145 -14.64 -8.59 4.81
N ILE A 146 -14.18 -7.63 4.00
CA ILE A 146 -12.87 -7.01 4.17
C ILE A 146 -12.99 -5.78 5.06
N LYS A 147 -12.13 -5.69 6.08
CA LYS A 147 -12.08 -4.60 7.05
C LYS A 147 -10.85 -3.71 6.90
N GLY A 148 -9.78 -4.21 6.28
CA GLY A 148 -8.57 -3.44 6.04
C GLY A 148 -7.83 -3.89 4.79
N ILE A 149 -7.12 -2.95 4.16
CA ILE A 149 -6.27 -3.18 2.99
C ILE A 149 -4.86 -2.61 3.22
N TYR A 150 -3.84 -3.28 2.69
CA TYR A 150 -2.45 -2.85 2.82
C TYR A 150 -1.70 -3.12 1.52
N CYS A 151 -1.22 -2.08 0.87
CA CYS A 151 -0.31 -2.18 -0.26
C CYS A 151 1.10 -1.95 0.24
N CYS A 152 2.03 -2.85 -0.10
CA CYS A 152 3.44 -2.71 0.27
C CYS A 152 4.30 -3.13 -0.92
N ASN A 153 5.25 -2.28 -1.33
CA ASN A 153 6.05 -2.52 -2.53
C ASN A 153 5.18 -2.89 -3.75
N TYR A 154 5.34 -4.13 -4.23
CA TYR A 154 4.61 -4.71 -5.35
C TYR A 154 3.65 -5.82 -4.89
N SER A 155 3.15 -5.71 -3.66
CA SER A 155 2.32 -6.71 -3.00
C SER A 155 1.14 -6.04 -2.33
N SER A 156 0.08 -6.82 -2.13
CA SER A 156 -1.19 -6.38 -1.59
C SER A 156 -1.69 -7.37 -0.57
N PHE A 157 -2.35 -6.85 0.45
CA PHE A 157 -2.92 -7.61 1.53
C PHE A 157 -4.32 -7.10 1.85
N ALA A 158 -5.16 -7.99 2.35
CA ALA A 158 -6.45 -7.64 2.92
C ALA A 158 -6.67 -8.40 4.24
N ILE A 159 -7.25 -7.73 5.22
CA ILE A 159 -7.67 -8.31 6.49
C ILE A 159 -9.19 -8.42 6.49
N THR A 160 -9.72 -9.60 6.80
CA THR A 160 -11.16 -9.82 6.95
C THR A 160 -11.68 -9.29 8.29
N SER A 161 -13.00 -9.15 8.46
CA SER A 161 -13.59 -8.80 9.76
C SER A 161 -13.29 -9.82 10.88
N GLU A 162 -12.90 -11.04 10.52
CA GLU A 162 -12.48 -12.12 11.41
C GLU A 162 -10.97 -12.13 11.70
N GLY A 163 -10.20 -11.19 11.12
CA GLY A 163 -8.75 -11.12 11.31
C GLY A 163 -7.94 -12.13 10.49
N GLN A 164 -8.55 -12.73 9.47
CA GLN A 164 -7.85 -13.57 8.50
C GLN A 164 -7.13 -12.68 7.48
N VAL A 165 -6.03 -13.18 6.90
CA VAL A 165 -5.22 -12.41 5.95
C VAL A 165 -5.24 -13.04 4.57
N PHE A 166 -5.54 -12.22 3.56
CA PHE A 166 -5.27 -12.53 2.16
C PHE A 166 -4.03 -11.77 1.70
N SER A 167 -3.22 -12.40 0.86
CA SER A 167 -2.03 -11.81 0.24
C SER A 167 -1.94 -12.15 -1.23
N TRP A 168 -1.46 -11.20 -2.04
CA TRP A 168 -1.20 -11.38 -3.45
C TRP A 168 -0.19 -10.36 -3.99
N GLY A 169 0.28 -10.56 -5.22
CA GLY A 169 1.28 -9.75 -5.89
C GLY A 169 2.64 -10.44 -5.99
N ARG A 170 3.70 -9.64 -5.93
CA ARG A 170 5.09 -10.11 -5.97
C ARG A 170 5.43 -10.89 -4.70
N ASN A 171 6.16 -12.01 -4.85
CA ASN A 171 6.47 -12.91 -3.75
C ASN A 171 7.86 -13.55 -3.85
N ASP A 172 8.78 -12.95 -4.60
CA ASP A 172 10.12 -13.51 -4.84
C ASP A 172 10.99 -13.64 -3.58
N PHE A 173 10.51 -13.11 -2.44
CA PHE A 173 11.14 -13.22 -1.14
C PHE A 173 10.32 -14.02 -0.12
N TYR A 174 9.30 -14.78 -0.52
CA TYR A 174 8.39 -15.50 0.40
C TYR A 174 7.60 -14.58 1.35
N ASP A 175 7.56 -13.29 1.04
CA ASP A 175 6.99 -12.21 1.85
C ASP A 175 5.46 -12.12 1.77
N LEU A 176 4.81 -13.06 1.07
CA LEU A 176 3.36 -13.31 1.13
C LEU A 176 2.97 -14.48 2.03
N GLY A 177 3.91 -15.29 2.54
CA GLY A 177 3.60 -16.32 3.55
C GLY A 177 2.94 -17.60 3.01
N HIS A 178 3.05 -17.90 1.71
CA HIS A 178 2.43 -19.10 1.10
C HIS A 178 3.39 -20.30 0.89
N ASN A 179 4.50 -20.38 1.64
CA ASN A 179 5.52 -21.43 1.50
C ASN A 179 6.01 -21.64 0.04
N SER A 180 5.92 -20.59 -0.78
CA SER A 180 6.40 -20.51 -2.16
C SER A 180 6.95 -19.11 -2.39
N SER A 181 7.80 -18.95 -3.42
CA SER A 181 8.26 -17.65 -3.92
C SER A 181 7.60 -17.24 -5.25
N ASP A 182 6.63 -18.02 -5.72
CA ASP A 182 5.87 -17.69 -6.92
C ASP A 182 4.97 -16.48 -6.66
N ASN A 183 4.87 -15.59 -7.64
CA ASN A 183 3.92 -14.49 -7.60
C ASN A 183 2.49 -15.04 -7.49
N ILE A 184 1.67 -14.36 -6.69
CA ILE A 184 0.29 -14.75 -6.42
C ILE A 184 -0.62 -13.78 -7.15
N TRP A 185 -1.37 -14.26 -8.14
CA TRP A 185 -2.09 -13.40 -9.08
C TRP A 185 -3.52 -13.04 -8.65
N GLU A 186 -4.02 -13.73 -7.63
CA GLU A 186 -5.36 -13.56 -7.05
C GLU A 186 -5.22 -13.62 -5.52
N PRO A 187 -6.10 -12.95 -4.74
CA PRO A 187 -6.04 -13.01 -3.29
C PRO A 187 -6.06 -14.45 -2.79
N GLN A 188 -4.99 -14.86 -2.10
CA GLN A 188 -4.89 -16.17 -1.49
C GLN A 188 -4.87 -16.03 0.03
N LEU A 189 -5.65 -16.88 0.71
CA LEU A 189 -5.71 -16.91 2.17
C LEU A 189 -4.39 -17.45 2.75
N ILE A 190 -3.85 -16.79 3.78
CA ILE A 190 -2.77 -17.32 4.61
C ILE A 190 -3.40 -18.18 5.71
N GLU A 191 -3.50 -19.49 5.50
CA GLU A 191 -4.23 -20.39 6.42
C GLU A 191 -3.70 -20.41 7.86
N ALA A 192 -2.41 -20.14 8.04
CA ALA A 192 -1.75 -20.20 9.34
C ALA A 192 -1.97 -18.97 10.24
N MET A 193 -2.62 -17.89 9.74
CA MET A 193 -2.74 -16.62 10.46
C MET A 193 -4.20 -16.23 10.71
N THR A 194 -4.51 -15.90 11.96
CA THR A 194 -5.83 -15.39 12.38
C THR A 194 -5.67 -14.29 13.44
N GLY A 195 -6.71 -13.48 13.63
CA GLY A 195 -6.70 -12.39 14.59
C GLY A 195 -5.76 -11.23 14.25
N ILE A 196 -5.29 -11.13 13.00
CA ILE A 196 -4.41 -10.03 12.56
C ILE A 196 -5.19 -8.72 12.51
N VAL A 197 -4.57 -7.65 13.03
CA VAL A 197 -5.17 -6.31 13.10
C VAL A 197 -4.47 -5.29 12.20
N THR A 198 -3.19 -5.47 11.90
CA THR A 198 -2.45 -4.61 10.97
C THR A 198 -1.28 -5.34 10.33
N ILE A 199 -0.89 -4.89 9.14
CA ILE A 199 0.19 -5.45 8.33
C ILE A 199 1.14 -4.32 7.95
N CYS A 200 2.43 -4.59 7.99
CA CYS A 200 3.46 -3.69 7.49
C CYS A 200 4.53 -4.52 6.78
N SER A 201 4.99 -4.10 5.61
CA SER A 201 6.09 -4.76 4.91
C SER A 201 7.18 -3.75 4.55
N GLY A 202 8.43 -4.21 4.65
CA GLY A 202 9.63 -3.41 4.40
C GLY A 202 10.75 -4.29 3.86
N GLY A 203 11.33 -3.89 2.73
CA GLY A 203 12.39 -4.66 2.08
C GLY A 203 11.89 -6.03 1.59
N ARG A 204 12.30 -7.09 2.28
CA ARG A 204 12.03 -8.50 1.94
C ARG A 204 11.20 -9.24 3.00
N ILE A 205 10.68 -8.51 3.99
CA ILE A 205 9.96 -9.07 5.15
C ILE A 205 8.62 -8.36 5.30
N THR A 206 7.58 -9.15 5.56
CA THR A 206 6.25 -8.68 5.95
C THR A 206 5.99 -9.05 7.41
N TYR A 207 5.48 -8.10 8.18
CA TYR A 207 5.10 -8.23 9.58
C TYR A 207 3.58 -8.14 9.74
N PHE A 208 3.04 -8.95 10.65
CA PHE A 208 1.63 -9.01 10.98
C PHE A 208 1.47 -8.86 12.49
N LEU A 209 0.73 -7.85 12.95
CA LEU A 209 0.38 -7.69 14.37
C LEU A 209 -0.97 -8.35 14.62
N SER A 210 -1.04 -9.24 15.59
CA SER A 210 -2.28 -9.88 16.04
C SER A 210 -2.96 -9.11 17.19
N ASN A 211 -4.25 -9.39 17.40
CA ASN A 211 -5.07 -8.75 18.43
C ASN A 211 -4.66 -9.11 19.86
N ASP A 212 -3.92 -10.20 20.06
CA ASP A 212 -3.32 -10.61 21.32
C ASP A 212 -1.90 -10.06 21.51
N GLY A 213 -1.44 -9.21 20.59
CA GLY A 213 -0.21 -8.43 20.73
C GLY A 213 1.05 -9.10 20.19
N PHE A 214 0.94 -10.26 19.55
CA PHE A 214 2.08 -10.95 18.95
C PHE A 214 2.38 -10.37 17.57
N ILE A 215 3.65 -10.42 17.19
CA ILE A 215 4.06 -10.11 15.83
C ILE A 215 4.54 -11.39 15.15
N HIS A 216 3.93 -11.66 14.00
CA HIS A 216 4.32 -12.71 13.06
C HIS A 216 5.04 -12.06 11.89
N PHE A 217 5.83 -12.84 11.17
CA PHE A 217 6.48 -12.38 9.96
C PHE A 217 6.70 -13.50 8.95
N CYS A 218 6.82 -13.11 7.68
CA CYS A 218 7.29 -13.97 6.60
C CYS A 218 8.22 -13.17 5.70
N GLY A 219 9.05 -13.86 4.92
CA GLY A 219 9.99 -13.21 4.01
C GLY A 219 11.39 -13.80 4.04
N GLU A 220 12.29 -13.12 3.34
CA GLU A 220 13.70 -13.51 3.22
C GLU A 220 14.58 -12.51 3.94
N TYR A 221 15.18 -12.92 5.07
CA TYR A 221 16.27 -12.16 5.68
C TYR A 221 17.63 -12.66 5.23
N ARG A 222 18.53 -11.70 4.99
CA ARG A 222 19.94 -11.96 4.74
C ARG A 222 20.79 -11.14 5.68
N ASN A 223 21.86 -11.74 6.20
CA ASN A 223 22.82 -11.04 7.05
C ASN A 223 23.65 -10.01 6.25
N GLU A 224 24.55 -9.29 6.92
CA GLU A 224 25.45 -8.30 6.31
C GLU A 224 26.34 -8.86 5.19
N ASN A 225 26.58 -10.18 5.19
CA ASN A 225 27.33 -10.90 4.17
C ASN A 225 26.43 -11.42 3.03
N ASN A 226 25.15 -11.03 3.01
CA ASN A 226 24.13 -11.44 2.04
C ASN A 226 23.82 -12.96 2.06
N GLU A 227 24.07 -13.63 3.18
CA GLU A 227 23.74 -15.03 3.40
C GLU A 227 22.35 -15.16 4.00
N LEU A 228 21.60 -16.18 3.56
CA LEU A 228 20.27 -16.50 4.09
C LEU A 228 20.37 -16.84 5.57
N VAL A 229 19.58 -16.15 6.39
CA VAL A 229 19.45 -16.45 7.81
C VAL A 229 18.20 -17.29 8.00
N SER A 230 18.40 -18.53 8.43
CA SER A 230 17.32 -19.51 8.69
C SER A 230 16.99 -19.66 10.17
N GLU A 231 17.74 -19.03 11.07
CA GLU A 231 17.56 -19.17 12.51
C GLU A 231 16.66 -18.07 13.09
N ALA A 232 15.56 -18.47 13.71
CA ALA A 232 14.54 -17.58 14.28
C ALA A 232 15.06 -16.61 15.36
N ASN A 233 16.18 -16.93 16.01
CA ASN A 233 16.75 -16.09 17.08
C ASN A 233 17.36 -14.77 16.56
N GLU A 234 17.88 -14.75 15.33
CA GLU A 234 18.43 -13.52 14.74
C GLU A 234 17.31 -12.57 14.27
N TYR A 235 16.20 -13.10 13.76
CA TYR A 235 15.01 -12.29 13.43
C TYR A 235 14.44 -11.56 14.65
N ASN A 236 14.35 -12.24 15.79
CA ASN A 236 13.87 -11.61 17.05
C ASN A 236 14.80 -10.49 17.53
N ARG A 237 16.12 -10.63 17.33
CA ARG A 237 17.10 -9.60 17.72
C ARG A 237 16.99 -8.35 16.84
N LEU A 238 16.76 -8.54 15.54
CA LEU A 238 16.54 -7.43 14.60
C LEU A 238 15.20 -6.73 14.83
N PHE A 239 14.17 -7.50 15.18
CA PHE A 239 12.88 -6.95 15.57
C PHE A 239 13.02 -5.96 16.73
N GLU A 240 13.76 -6.32 17.77
CA GLU A 240 14.07 -5.43 18.90
C GLU A 240 14.85 -4.17 18.48
N GLU A 241 15.75 -4.28 17.49
CA GLU A 241 16.47 -3.11 16.95
C GLU A 241 15.58 -2.20 16.11
N LEU A 242 14.73 -2.75 15.23
CA LEU A 242 13.75 -1.99 14.45
C LEU A 242 12.70 -1.33 15.34
N TYR A 243 12.25 -2.03 16.39
CA TYR A 243 11.37 -1.50 17.44
C TYR A 243 12.03 -0.31 18.15
N ARG A 244 13.30 -0.44 18.55
CA ARG A 244 14.06 0.63 19.23
C ARG A 244 14.33 1.84 18.34
N LEU A 245 14.55 1.63 17.05
CA LEU A 245 14.89 2.69 16.10
C LEU A 245 13.66 3.42 15.57
N GLY A 246 12.45 2.87 15.71
CA GLY A 246 11.20 3.49 15.27
C GLY A 246 11.23 3.89 13.78
N SER A 247 12.06 3.24 12.97
CA SER A 247 12.36 3.69 11.61
C SER A 247 11.40 3.09 10.58
N GLY A 248 10.89 3.93 9.70
CA GLY A 248 10.03 3.54 8.57
C GLY A 248 8.60 3.14 8.97
N ALA A 249 7.95 2.37 8.10
CA ALA A 249 6.55 1.95 8.24
C ALA A 249 6.27 1.15 9.54
N PHE A 250 7.30 0.53 10.12
CA PHE A 250 7.21 -0.20 11.38
C PHE A 250 7.08 0.72 12.61
N GLY A 251 7.78 1.87 12.62
CA GLY A 251 7.61 2.89 13.66
C GLY A 251 6.22 3.54 13.66
N GLU A 252 5.63 3.72 12.47
CA GLU A 252 4.25 4.19 12.32
C GLU A 252 3.21 3.15 12.78
N MET A 253 3.50 1.85 12.61
CA MET A 253 2.64 0.77 13.13
C MET A 253 2.62 0.76 14.67
N LEU A 254 3.78 0.88 15.31
CA LEU A 254 3.91 0.84 16.77
C LEU A 254 3.35 2.09 17.47
N THR A 255 3.47 3.27 16.86
CA THR A 255 2.94 4.52 17.40
C THR A 255 1.40 4.56 17.45
N ASN A 256 0.73 3.86 16.53
CA ASN A 256 -0.73 3.80 16.48
C ASN A 256 -1.35 2.74 17.40
N TYR A 257 -0.61 1.69 17.79
CA TYR A 257 -1.14 0.56 18.57
C TYR A 257 -0.52 0.36 19.96
N GLY A 258 0.44 1.20 20.38
CA GLY A 258 1.03 1.18 21.71
C GLY A 258 2.03 0.03 21.93
N ASN A 259 2.84 0.15 22.99
CA ASN A 259 3.88 -0.80 23.39
C ASN A 259 3.30 -2.18 23.80
N VAL A 260 2.84 -3.00 22.85
CA VAL A 260 2.11 -4.25 23.16
C VAL A 260 2.95 -5.52 22.95
N CYS A 261 4.07 -5.48 22.22
CA CYS A 261 4.74 -6.73 21.82
C CYS A 261 5.93 -7.10 22.73
N GLU A 262 5.72 -7.95 23.74
CA GLU A 262 6.80 -8.62 24.50
C GLU A 262 7.09 -10.06 24.00
N LYS A 263 6.34 -10.58 23.02
CA LYS A 263 6.50 -11.98 22.57
C LYS A 263 6.22 -12.12 21.07
N CYS A 264 7.19 -12.64 20.33
CA CYS A 264 7.01 -13.15 18.96
C CYS A 264 6.73 -14.66 19.00
N LYS A 265 5.79 -15.14 18.19
CA LYS A 265 5.58 -16.57 17.94
C LYS A 265 5.56 -16.82 16.43
N ILE A 266 6.31 -17.84 16.03
CA ILE A 266 6.34 -18.40 14.68
C ILE A 266 5.00 -19.09 14.40
#